data_AF-A0A954L4U3-F1
#
_entry.id   AF-A0A954L4U3-F1
#
_cell.length_a   1.000
_cell.length_b   1.000
_cell.length_c   1.000
_cell.angle_alpha   90.00
_cell.angle_beta   90.00
_cell.angle_gamma   90.00
#
_symmetry.space_group_name_H-M   'P 1'
#
loop_
_entity.id
_entity.type
_entity.pdbx_description
1 polymer ?
#
loop_
_entity_poly.entity_id
_entity_poly.type
_entity_poly.pdbx_seq_one_letter_code
_entity_poly.pdbx_strand_id
1 'polypeptide(L)' 'MILLRGLEDVRSARGGILSIGNFDGVHRGHQQILSRLSSSARAAGGPA' A
#
# COMPACT_ATOMS: atom_id res chain seq x y z
N MET A 1 5.84 7.44 6.22
CA MET A 1 4.50 7.52 5.61
C MET A 1 4.45 8.77 4.76
N ILE A 2 4.08 8.65 3.49
CA ILE A 2 3.93 9.76 2.55
C ILE A 2 2.44 9.84 2.19
N LEU A 3 1.89 11.04 2.10
CA LEU A 3 0.51 11.28 1.65
C LEU A 3 0.56 11.91 0.26
N LEU A 4 -0.02 11.23 -0.73
CA LEU A 4 -0.11 11.67 -2.12
C LEU A 4 -1.59 12.02 -2.40
N ARG A 5 -1.87 13.14 -3.06
CA ARG A 5 -3.25 13.64 -3.28
C ARG A 5 -3.52 13.78 -4.76
N GLY A 6 -3.63 12.64 -5.43
CA GLY A 6 -3.78 12.58 -6.88
C GLY A 6 -2.85 11.53 -7.47
N LEU A 7 -3.08 11.17 -8.72
CA LEU A 7 -2.26 10.17 -9.43
C LEU A 7 -0.99 10.78 -10.00
N GLU A 8 -0.99 12.08 -10.25
CA GLU A 8 0.15 12.88 -10.67
C GLU A 8 1.32 12.80 -9.67
N ASP A 9 1.01 12.67 -8.38
CA ASP A 9 1.97 12.56 -7.28
C ASP A 9 2.61 11.16 -7.16
N VAL A 10 1.99 10.14 -7.77
CA VAL A 10 2.41 8.72 -7.68
C VAL A 10 3.54 8.35 -8.65
N ARG A 11 3.98 9.28 -9.50
CA ARG A 11 4.93 8.99 -10.59
C ARG A 11 6.23 8.30 -10.15
N SER A 12 6.69 8.54 -8.92
CA SER A 12 7.90 7.93 -8.34
C SER A 12 7.69 6.52 -7.76
N ALA A 13 6.45 6.08 -7.53
CA ALA A 13 6.12 4.80 -6.89
C ALA A 13 5.99 3.63 -7.89
N ARG A 14 6.96 3.49 -8.79
CA ARG A 14 6.98 2.41 -9.79
C ARG A 14 7.43 1.09 -9.18
N GLY A 15 6.79 -0.02 -9.60
CA GLY A 15 7.10 -1.36 -9.08
C GLY A 15 6.56 -1.63 -7.66
N GLY A 16 5.76 -0.72 -7.10
CA GLY A 16 5.12 -0.90 -5.80
C GLY A 16 3.96 -1.90 -5.83
N ILE A 17 3.69 -2.52 -4.68
CA ILE A 17 2.48 -3.32 -4.46
C ILE A 17 1.40 -2.41 -3.90
N LEU A 18 0.20 -2.43 -4.48
CA LEU A 18 -0.91 -1.54 -4.14
C LEU A 18 -2.15 -2.32 -3.68
N SER A 19 -2.84 -1.78 -2.68
CA SER A 19 -4.24 -2.14 -2.38
C SER A 19 -5.11 -0.89 -2.50
N ILE A 20 -6.35 -1.08 -2.97
CA ILE A 20 -7.32 -0.01 -3.21
C ILE A 20 -8.57 -0.30 -2.38
N GLY A 21 -9.00 0.70 -1.62
CA GLY A 21 -10.19 0.64 -0.78
C GLY A 21 -10.37 1.95 -0.03
N ASN A 22 -11.55 2.17 0.57
CA ASN A 22 -11.80 3.36 1.38
C ASN A 22 -10.94 3.36 2.67
N PHE A 23 -10.56 2.18 3.15
CA PHE A 23 -9.75 1.97 4.37
C PHE A 23 -10.24 2.65 5.65
N ASP A 24 -11.42 3.25 5.63
CA ASP A 24 -12.01 3.93 6.78
C ASP A 24 -12.13 2.98 7.99
N GLY A 25 -11.76 3.49 9.16
CA GLY A 25 -11.73 2.76 10.43
C GLY A 25 -10.65 1.66 10.56
N VAL A 26 -9.89 1.30 9.51
CA VAL A 26 -8.77 0.32 9.52
C VAL A 26 -9.02 -0.89 10.46
N HIS A 27 -10.19 -1.50 10.34
CA HIS A 27 -10.60 -2.63 11.17
C HIS A 27 -9.82 -3.91 10.84
N ARG A 28 -10.11 -5.01 11.53
CA ARG A 28 -9.36 -6.29 11.42
C ARG A 28 -9.25 -6.84 10.00
N GLY A 29 -10.20 -6.53 9.11
CA GLY A 29 -10.13 -6.87 7.69
C GLY A 29 -9.06 -6.07 6.96
N HIS A 30 -9.08 -4.75 7.10
CA HIS A 30 -8.06 -3.85 6.54
C HIS A 30 -6.65 -4.18 7.05
N GLN A 31 -6.50 -4.49 8.34
CA GLN A 31 -5.21 -4.89 8.91
C GLN A 31 -4.63 -6.13 8.23
N GLN A 32 -5.47 -7.12 7.91
CA GLN A 32 -5.03 -8.31 7.17
C GLN A 32 -4.60 -7.98 5.74
N ILE A 33 -5.33 -7.07 5.07
CA ILE A 33 -4.97 -6.59 3.72
C ILE A 33 -3.59 -5.90 3.75
N LEU A 34 -3.36 -4.99 4.70
CA LEU A 34 -2.08 -4.28 4.85
C LEU A 34 -0.92 -5.22 5.21
N SER A 35 -1.17 -6.24 6.04
CA SER A 35 -0.17 -7.26 6.38
C SER A 35 0.24 -8.08 5.16
N ARG A 36 -0.73 -8.49 4.33
CA ARG A 36 -0.46 -9.18 3.05
C ARG A 36 0.30 -8.28 2.08
N LEU A 37 -0.12 -7.03 1.93
CA LEU A 37 0.55 -6.03 1.10
C LEU A 37 2.04 -5.90 1.44
N SER A 38 2.32 -5.72 2.73
CA SER A 38 3.68 -5.58 3.26
C SER A 38 4.52 -6.84 3.02
N SER A 39 3.91 -8.02 3.21
CA SER A 39 4.58 -9.30 2.98
C SER A 39 4.92 -9.51 1.51
N SER A 40 4.01 -9.18 0.59
CA SER A 40 4.23 -9.23 -0.85
C SER A 40 5.32 -8.25 -1.30
N ALA A 41 5.35 -7.03 -0.75
CA ALA A 41 6.39 -6.06 -1.06
C ALA A 41 7.79 -6.56 -0.65
N ARG A 42 7.93 -7.12 0.56
CA ARG A 42 9.19 -7.75 1.01
C ARG A 42 9.59 -8.92 0.13
N ALA A 43 8.65 -9.79 -0.24
CA ALA A 43 8.91 -10.93 -1.12
C ALA A 43 9.37 -10.50 -2.52
N ALA A 44 8.92 -9.34 -3.00
CA ALA A 44 9.35 -8.75 -4.26
C ALA A 44 10.68 -7.97 -4.15
N GLY A 45 11.34 -7.96 -2.98
CA GLY A 45 12.57 -7.19 -2.73
C GLY A 45 12.33 -5.67 -2.65
N GLY A 46 11.08 -5.24 -2.56
CA GLY A 46 10.69 -3.85 -2.45
C GLY A 46 10.60 -3.36 -0.99
N PRO A 47 10.50 -2.04 -0.79
CA PRO A 47 10.31 -1.46 0.55
C PRO A 47 8.93 -1.81 1.13
N ALA A 48 8.86 -2.04 2.45
CA ALA A 48 7.63 -2.37 3.18
C ALA A 48 7.59 -1.79 4.60
#